data_AF-X6JFI3-F1
#
_entry.id   AF-X6JFI3-F1
#
_cell.length_a   1.000
_cell.length_b   1.000
_cell.length_c   1.000
_cell.angle_alpha   90.00
_cell.angle_beta   90.00
_cell.angle_gamma   90.00
#
_symmetry.space_group_name_H-M   'P 1'
#
loop_
_entity.id
_entity.type
_entity.pdbx_description
1 polymer ?
#
loop_
_entity_poly.entity_id
_entity_poly.type
_entity_poly.pdbx_seq_one_letter_code
_entity_poly.pdbx_strand_id
1 'polypeptide(L)'
;MAWIIVDIGERDWSKLAYQFGHELGHIMANSWQADAKPAPPCQWLEEALVEAFSLRGLGRLAKDWKENPPFAGDNAFGDAIAAYRDNIVRGYATLADGQGLSRDAAAWFGDHRSEIEIPGLNPFAQAMSRTILTEYEAAPDCVEALGALNRWPGRTGVPIAEYLNRWEASCAELQASPRLPVRLRELLHIA
;
A
#
# COMPACT_ATOMS: atom_id res chain seq x y z
N MET A 1 -22.21 -2.82 -2.35
CA MET A 1 -22.00 -1.66 -1.47
C MET A 1 -20.67 -1.87 -0.76
N ALA A 2 -19.74 -0.94 -0.89
CA ALA A 2 -18.47 -0.98 -0.14
C ALA A 2 -18.71 -0.46 1.29
N TRP A 3 -17.97 -1.00 2.25
CA TRP A 3 -18.02 -0.60 3.66
C TRP A 3 -16.62 -0.20 4.07
N ILE A 4 -16.48 0.91 4.80
CA ILE A 4 -15.23 1.32 5.44
C ILE A 4 -15.44 1.15 6.94
N ILE A 5 -14.64 0.29 7.55
CA ILE A 5 -14.71 -0.03 8.97
C ILE A 5 -13.40 0.40 9.60
N VAL A 6 -13.49 1.20 10.66
CA VAL A 6 -12.32 1.72 11.39
C VAL A 6 -12.49 1.43 12.87
N ASP A 7 -11.38 1.23 13.57
CA ASP A 7 -11.29 1.01 15.01
C ASP A 7 -10.35 2.05 15.63
N ILE A 8 -10.96 3.11 16.18
CA ILE A 8 -10.28 4.28 16.71
C ILE A 8 -10.71 4.60 18.14
N GLY A 9 -9.76 5.09 18.93
CA GLY A 9 -10.07 5.67 20.24
C GLY A 9 -10.77 7.03 20.11
N GLU A 10 -11.27 7.56 21.22
CA GLU A 10 -11.85 8.89 21.25
C GLU A 10 -10.82 9.94 20.74
N ARG A 11 -11.22 10.73 19.73
CA ARG A 11 -10.45 11.85 19.15
C ARG A 11 -9.08 11.46 18.57
N ASP A 12 -8.85 10.19 18.24
CA ASP A 12 -7.63 9.74 17.56
C ASP A 12 -7.71 9.99 16.05
N TRP A 13 -7.63 11.26 15.67
CA TRP A 13 -7.81 11.71 14.29
C TRP A 13 -6.73 11.18 13.33
N SER A 14 -5.49 11.04 13.81
CA SER A 14 -4.40 10.48 13.02
C SER A 14 -4.66 9.01 12.69
N LYS A 15 -5.06 8.20 13.68
CA LYS A 15 -5.43 6.80 13.46
C LYS A 15 -6.67 6.66 12.58
N LEU A 16 -7.65 7.57 12.72
CA LEU A 16 -8.82 7.61 11.84
C LEU A 16 -8.43 7.83 10.38
N ALA A 17 -7.66 8.89 10.11
CA ALA A 17 -7.21 9.19 8.76
C ALA A 17 -6.39 8.03 8.16
N TYR A 18 -5.56 7.40 8.99
CA TYR A 18 -4.75 6.25 8.61
C TYR A 18 -5.59 5.02 8.23
N GLN A 19 -6.51 4.59 9.11
CA GLN A 19 -7.34 3.41 8.82
C GLN A 19 -8.33 3.67 7.70
N PHE A 20 -8.93 4.87 7.65
CA PHE A 20 -9.78 5.27 6.55
C PHE A 20 -9.02 5.22 5.22
N GLY A 21 -7.79 5.75 5.17
CA GLY A 21 -6.94 5.70 4.00
C GLY A 21 -6.62 4.27 3.55
N HIS A 22 -6.41 3.36 4.50
CA HIS A 22 -6.11 1.95 4.23
C HIS A 22 -7.33 1.24 3.59
N GLU A 23 -8.51 1.36 4.21
CA GLU A 23 -9.75 0.77 3.68
C GLU A 23 -10.17 1.42 2.34
N LEU A 24 -9.97 2.72 2.19
CA LEU A 24 -10.17 3.40 0.91
C LEU A 24 -9.22 2.84 -0.16
N GLY A 25 -7.97 2.51 0.22
CA GLY A 25 -7.02 1.82 -0.63
C GLY A 25 -7.56 0.50 -1.18
N HIS A 26 -8.19 -0.33 -0.34
CA HIS A 26 -8.85 -1.56 -0.79
C HIS A 26 -10.00 -1.29 -1.76
N ILE A 27 -10.78 -0.22 -1.53
CA ILE A 27 -11.83 0.17 -2.48
C ILE A 27 -11.22 0.52 -3.84
N MET A 28 -10.15 1.33 -3.85
CA MET A 28 -9.41 1.69 -5.07
C MET A 28 -8.81 0.46 -5.76
N ALA A 29 -8.34 -0.52 -4.99
CA ALA A 29 -7.84 -1.81 -5.47
C ALA A 29 -8.95 -2.79 -5.89
N ASN A 30 -10.19 -2.32 -6.05
CA ASN A 30 -11.37 -3.10 -6.43
C ASN A 30 -11.74 -4.22 -5.43
N SER A 31 -11.29 -4.15 -4.18
CA SER A 31 -11.44 -5.17 -3.12
C SER A 31 -12.55 -4.88 -2.13
N TRP A 32 -13.78 -4.75 -2.63
CA TRP A 32 -14.94 -4.40 -1.81
C TRP A 32 -16.21 -5.19 -2.14
N GLN A 33 -16.18 -6.04 -3.18
CA GLN A 33 -17.31 -6.89 -3.56
C GLN A 33 -17.41 -8.12 -2.64
N ALA A 34 -18.58 -8.75 -2.56
CA ALA A 34 -18.79 -9.90 -1.67
C ALA A 34 -17.91 -11.13 -2.01
N ASP A 35 -17.50 -11.25 -3.27
CA ASP A 35 -16.59 -12.25 -3.80
C ASP A 35 -15.13 -11.79 -3.84
N ALA A 36 -14.83 -10.55 -3.44
CA ALA A 36 -13.49 -10.00 -3.29
C ALA A 36 -12.79 -10.52 -2.02
N LYS A 37 -12.88 -11.83 -1.78
CA LYS A 37 -12.28 -12.46 -0.61
C LYS A 37 -10.76 -12.47 -0.73
N PRO A 38 -10.04 -12.02 0.30
CA PRO A 38 -8.60 -12.11 0.29
C PRO A 38 -8.14 -13.57 0.28
N ALA A 39 -7.12 -13.85 -0.52
CA ALA A 39 -6.58 -15.19 -0.70
C ALA A 39 -5.06 -15.16 -0.97
N PRO A 40 -4.30 -16.16 -0.48
CA PRO A 40 -2.90 -16.35 -0.86
C PRO A 40 -2.80 -16.78 -2.34
N PRO A 41 -1.69 -16.51 -3.03
CA PRO A 41 -0.42 -16.05 -2.44
C PRO A 41 -0.19 -14.54 -2.47
N CYS A 42 -1.01 -13.73 -3.16
CA CYS A 42 -0.68 -12.32 -3.42
C CYS A 42 -1.39 -11.30 -2.52
N GLN A 43 -2.14 -11.73 -1.51
CA GLN A 43 -2.84 -10.78 -0.64
C GLN A 43 -1.86 -9.82 0.04
N TRP A 44 -0.72 -10.30 0.54
CA TRP A 44 0.30 -9.46 1.19
C TRP A 44 0.73 -8.25 0.33
N LEU A 45 0.72 -8.41 -1.01
CA LEU A 45 1.13 -7.35 -1.92
C LEU A 45 0.03 -6.30 -2.05
N GLU A 46 -1.24 -6.71 -2.10
CA GLU A 46 -2.35 -5.75 -2.03
C GLU A 46 -2.28 -4.96 -0.72
N GLU A 47 -2.10 -5.64 0.41
CA GLU A 47 -1.96 -5.03 1.74
C GLU A 47 -0.81 -4.00 1.76
N ALA A 48 0.34 -4.36 1.18
CA ALA A 48 1.48 -3.44 1.08
C ALA A 48 1.18 -2.20 0.21
N LEU A 49 0.45 -2.37 -0.90
CA LEU A 49 0.05 -1.30 -1.80
C LEU A 49 -0.95 -0.34 -1.15
N VAL A 50 -1.95 -0.85 -0.45
CA VAL A 50 -2.98 -0.03 0.22
C VAL A 50 -2.42 0.65 1.47
N GLU A 51 -1.49 0.00 2.17
CA GLU A 51 -0.78 0.58 3.29
C GLU A 51 0.09 1.75 2.85
N ALA A 52 0.87 1.58 1.78
CA ALA A 52 1.64 2.67 1.18
C ALA A 52 0.73 3.81 0.68
N PHE A 53 -0.46 3.49 0.16
CA PHE A 53 -1.44 4.48 -0.27
C PHE A 53 -1.93 5.32 0.91
N SER A 54 -2.28 4.68 2.03
CA SER A 54 -2.67 5.37 3.27
C SER A 54 -1.55 6.28 3.79
N LEU A 55 -0.32 5.76 3.89
CA LEU A 55 0.83 6.53 4.37
C LEU A 55 1.15 7.74 3.48
N ARG A 56 0.98 7.62 2.15
CA ARG A 56 1.08 8.77 1.24
C ARG A 56 -0.05 9.76 1.46
N GLY A 57 -1.27 9.28 1.67
CA GLY A 57 -2.44 10.08 2.01
C GLY A 57 -2.19 10.93 3.26
N LEU A 58 -1.68 10.32 4.33
CA LEU A 58 -1.28 11.02 5.55
C LEU A 58 -0.23 12.10 5.29
N GLY A 59 0.77 11.82 4.45
CA GLY A 59 1.82 12.79 4.13
C GLY A 59 1.27 14.03 3.42
N ARG A 60 0.32 13.82 2.49
CA ARG A 60 -0.39 14.91 1.81
C ARG A 60 -1.29 15.69 2.76
N LEU A 61 -2.06 14.98 3.59
CA LEU A 61 -2.97 15.58 4.57
C LEU A 61 -2.21 16.41 5.61
N ALA A 62 -1.08 15.90 6.12
CA ALA A 62 -0.23 16.60 7.06
C ALA A 62 0.28 17.92 6.51
N LYS A 63 0.78 17.92 5.27
CA LYS A 63 1.25 19.13 4.60
C LYS A 63 0.11 20.13 4.40
N ASP A 64 -1.01 19.67 3.84
CA ASP A 64 -2.15 20.54 3.56
C ASP A 64 -2.71 21.16 4.84
N TRP A 65 -2.89 20.40 5.91
CA TRP A 65 -3.43 20.91 7.17
C TRP A 65 -2.43 21.78 7.95
N LYS A 66 -1.13 21.58 7.74
CA LYS A 66 -0.12 22.48 8.29
C LYS A 66 -0.19 23.86 7.66
N GLU A 67 -0.51 23.95 6.37
CA GLU A 67 -0.56 25.21 5.61
C GLU A 67 -1.96 25.84 5.64
N ASN A 68 -3.01 25.03 5.49
CA ASN A 68 -4.40 25.43 5.33
C ASN A 68 -5.35 24.44 6.04
N PRO A 69 -5.40 24.45 7.39
CA PRO A 69 -6.28 23.54 8.12
C PRO A 69 -7.77 23.84 7.87
N PRO A 70 -8.66 22.84 7.97
CA PRO A 70 -10.11 23.04 7.80
C PRO A 70 -10.71 24.08 8.76
N PHE A 71 -10.12 24.23 9.95
CA PHE A 71 -10.50 25.24 10.93
C PHE A 71 -9.30 26.12 11.29
N ALA A 72 -9.53 27.42 11.43
CA ALA A 72 -8.47 28.38 11.74
C ALA A 72 -7.82 28.06 13.10
N GLY A 73 -6.49 27.94 13.12
CA GLY A 73 -5.69 27.62 14.31
C GLY A 73 -5.28 26.15 14.46
N ASP A 74 -5.81 25.26 13.61
CA ASP A 74 -5.61 23.81 13.70
C ASP A 74 -4.34 23.30 12.99
N ASN A 75 -3.38 24.18 12.67
CA ASN A 75 -2.14 23.82 11.96
C ASN A 75 -1.31 22.74 12.69
N ALA A 76 -1.44 22.66 14.02
CA ALA A 76 -0.77 21.66 14.85
C ALA A 76 -1.26 20.22 14.57
N PHE A 77 -2.47 20.03 14.04
CA PHE A 77 -2.93 18.72 13.60
C PHE A 77 -2.12 18.20 12.41
N GLY A 78 -1.67 19.08 11.52
CA GLY A 78 -0.74 18.71 10.44
C GLY A 78 0.55 18.11 10.99
N ASP A 79 1.12 18.71 12.04
CA ASP A 79 2.33 18.18 12.70
C ASP A 79 2.06 16.82 13.37
N ALA A 80 0.90 16.67 14.02
CA ALA A 80 0.53 15.41 14.67
C ALA A 80 0.35 14.27 13.66
N ILE A 81 -0.24 14.54 12.50
CA ILE A 81 -0.38 13.56 11.40
C ILE A 81 0.99 13.21 10.83
N ALA A 82 1.87 14.19 10.61
CA ALA A 82 3.24 13.97 10.15
C ALA A 82 4.02 13.07 11.12
N ALA A 83 4.00 13.38 12.41
CA ALA A 83 4.68 12.60 13.43
C ALA A 83 4.17 11.15 13.52
N TYR A 84 2.85 10.96 13.39
CA TYR A 84 2.21 9.65 13.35
C TYR A 84 2.69 8.82 12.15
N ARG A 85 2.60 9.39 10.94
CA ARG A 85 3.09 8.75 9.70
C ARG A 85 4.57 8.39 9.82
N ASP A 86 5.39 9.33 10.27
CA ASP A 86 6.84 9.14 10.34
C ASP A 86 7.21 8.04 11.32
N ASN A 87 6.44 7.85 12.40
CA ASN A 87 6.64 6.74 13.31
C ASN A 87 6.44 5.38 12.64
N ILE A 88 5.38 5.23 11.84
CA ILE A 88 5.10 4.00 11.08
C ILE A 88 6.20 3.76 10.05
N VAL A 89 6.52 4.79 9.26
CA VAL A 89 7.55 4.73 8.20
C VAL A 89 8.92 4.34 8.75
N ARG A 90 9.31 4.84 9.94
CA ARG A 90 10.56 4.43 10.61
C ARG A 90 10.53 2.96 11.04
N GLY A 91 9.41 2.49 11.58
CA GLY A 91 9.23 1.08 11.92
C GLY A 91 9.39 0.18 10.70
N TYR A 92 8.77 0.55 9.57
CA TYR A 92 8.85 -0.24 8.33
C TYR A 92 10.24 -0.20 7.69
N ALA A 93 10.94 0.92 7.77
CA ALA A 93 12.35 1.00 7.37
C ALA A 93 13.23 0.05 8.21
N THR A 94 12.97 -0.03 9.51
CA THR A 94 13.71 -0.93 10.42
C THR A 94 13.46 -2.40 10.06
N LEU A 95 12.21 -2.75 9.70
CA LEU A 95 11.86 -4.08 9.20
C LEU A 95 12.56 -4.39 7.87
N ALA A 96 12.51 -3.47 6.91
CA ALA A 96 13.14 -3.65 5.59
C ALA A 96 14.66 -3.89 5.71
N ASP A 97 15.35 -3.13 6.56
CA ASP A 97 16.78 -3.29 6.79
C ASP A 97 17.09 -4.60 7.54
N GLY A 98 16.31 -4.92 8.58
CA GLY A 98 16.48 -6.14 9.38
C GLY A 98 16.22 -7.43 8.59
N GLN A 99 15.27 -7.39 7.65
CA GLN A 99 14.96 -8.52 6.77
C GLN A 99 15.91 -8.59 5.55
N GLY A 100 16.65 -7.53 5.25
CA GLY A 100 17.55 -7.48 4.10
C GLY A 100 16.91 -7.07 2.77
N LEU A 101 15.65 -6.63 2.78
CA LEU A 101 14.93 -6.11 1.59
C LEU A 101 15.71 -4.98 0.90
N SER A 102 16.29 -4.06 1.68
CA SER A 102 17.08 -2.93 1.16
C SER A 102 18.39 -3.34 0.49
N ARG A 103 18.89 -4.56 0.76
CA ARG A 103 20.17 -5.06 0.22
C ARG A 103 19.98 -5.82 -1.08
N ASP A 104 19.04 -6.76 -1.08
CA ASP A 104 18.71 -7.59 -2.25
C ASP A 104 17.25 -8.05 -2.11
N ALA A 105 16.34 -7.34 -2.79
CA ALA A 105 14.92 -7.60 -2.70
C ALA A 105 14.51 -8.94 -3.35
N ALA A 106 15.24 -9.39 -4.37
CA ALA A 106 14.97 -10.66 -5.02
C ALA A 106 15.38 -11.84 -4.13
N ALA A 107 16.57 -11.77 -3.51
CA ALA A 107 17.00 -12.76 -2.52
C ALA A 107 16.06 -12.76 -1.31
N TRP A 108 15.71 -11.59 -0.77
CA TRP A 108 14.73 -11.44 0.30
C TRP A 108 13.40 -12.12 -0.01
N PHE A 109 12.86 -11.91 -1.21
CA PHE A 109 11.59 -12.52 -1.62
C PHE A 109 11.71 -14.04 -1.74
N GLY A 110 12.80 -14.53 -2.32
CA GLY A 110 13.07 -15.97 -2.45
C GLY A 110 13.21 -16.66 -1.10
N ASP A 111 14.02 -16.09 -0.20
CA ASP A 111 14.38 -16.67 1.10
C ASP A 111 13.20 -16.68 2.08
N HIS A 112 12.30 -15.68 2.00
CA HIS A 112 11.18 -15.52 2.92
C HIS A 112 9.80 -15.81 2.31
N ARG A 113 9.75 -16.39 1.11
CA ARG A 113 8.52 -16.51 0.31
C ARG A 113 7.32 -17.09 1.09
N SER A 114 7.53 -18.17 1.83
CA SER A 114 6.45 -18.82 2.58
C SER A 114 5.89 -17.97 3.71
N GLU A 115 6.68 -17.06 4.26
CA GLU A 115 6.26 -16.11 5.30
C GLU A 115 5.60 -14.87 4.69
N ILE A 116 6.14 -14.40 3.56
CA ILE A 116 5.61 -13.28 2.77
C ILE A 116 4.19 -13.59 2.28
N GLU A 117 3.98 -14.77 1.70
CA GLU A 117 2.70 -15.16 1.09
C GLU A 117 1.59 -15.47 2.11
N ILE A 118 1.87 -15.35 3.43
CA ILE A 118 0.84 -15.41 4.48
C ILE A 118 -0.11 -14.21 4.32
N PRO A 119 -1.43 -14.44 4.15
CA PRO A 119 -2.47 -13.42 4.10
C PRO A 119 -2.35 -12.28 5.13
N GLY A 120 -2.56 -11.04 4.68
CA GLY A 120 -2.66 -9.83 5.51
C GLY A 120 -1.39 -8.98 5.56
N LEU A 121 -1.45 -7.88 6.30
CA LEU A 121 -0.34 -6.94 6.50
C LEU A 121 0.71 -7.48 7.50
N ASN A 122 1.36 -8.58 7.11
CA ASN A 122 2.45 -9.21 7.87
C ASN A 122 3.72 -8.33 7.87
N PRO A 123 4.74 -8.61 8.73
CA PRO A 123 5.96 -7.79 8.82
C PRO A 123 6.73 -7.62 7.50
N PHE A 124 6.61 -8.55 6.56
CA PHE A 124 7.23 -8.45 5.23
C PHE A 124 6.42 -7.53 4.30
N ALA A 125 5.10 -7.60 4.35
CA ALA A 125 4.21 -6.66 3.67
C ALA A 125 4.47 -5.23 4.15
N GLN A 126 4.61 -5.04 5.48
CA GLN A 126 4.97 -3.75 6.08
C GLN A 126 6.32 -3.21 5.56
N ALA A 127 7.34 -4.05 5.48
CA ALA A 127 8.62 -3.68 4.89
C ALA A 127 8.47 -3.28 3.41
N MET A 128 7.69 -4.04 2.62
CA MET A 128 7.41 -3.71 1.22
C MET A 128 6.61 -2.40 1.07
N SER A 129 5.68 -2.09 1.98
CA SER A 129 4.93 -0.82 1.98
C SER A 129 5.87 0.39 1.97
N ARG A 130 7.00 0.31 2.68
CA ARG A 130 8.02 1.38 2.68
C ARG A 130 8.67 1.56 1.31
N THR A 131 8.96 0.48 0.60
CA THR A 131 9.52 0.52 -0.75
C THR A 131 8.51 1.11 -1.73
N ILE A 132 7.27 0.61 -1.72
CA ILE A 132 6.17 1.11 -2.55
C ILE A 132 5.89 2.59 -2.28
N LEU A 133 5.92 3.02 -1.01
CA LEU A 133 5.73 4.41 -0.65
C LEU A 133 6.75 5.33 -1.35
N THR A 134 8.01 4.88 -1.47
CA THR A 134 9.04 5.62 -2.23
C THR A 134 8.64 5.80 -3.69
N GLU A 135 8.12 4.75 -4.31
CA GLU A 135 7.67 4.78 -5.71
C GLU A 135 6.45 5.71 -5.87
N TYR A 136 5.48 5.67 -4.94
CA TYR A 136 4.32 6.58 -4.96
C TYR A 136 4.67 8.06 -4.72
N GLU A 137 5.75 8.33 -3.99
CA GLU A 137 6.25 9.69 -3.72
C GLU A 137 7.10 10.23 -4.87
N ALA A 138 7.90 9.38 -5.51
CA ALA A 138 8.71 9.75 -6.66
C ALA A 138 7.87 9.98 -7.93
N ALA A 139 6.79 9.21 -8.09
CA ALA A 139 6.00 9.15 -9.31
C ALA A 139 4.49 9.15 -8.98
N PRO A 140 3.79 10.30 -9.09
CA PRO A 140 2.36 10.36 -8.80
C PRO A 140 1.50 9.40 -9.62
N ASP A 141 1.90 9.09 -10.85
CA ASP A 141 1.23 8.16 -11.77
C ASP A 141 1.29 6.70 -11.29
N CYS A 142 2.25 6.34 -10.42
CA CYS A 142 2.27 5.02 -9.78
C CYS A 142 1.03 4.77 -8.91
N VAL A 143 0.42 5.82 -8.35
CA VAL A 143 -0.80 5.67 -7.51
C VAL A 143 -2.01 5.28 -8.35
N GLU A 144 -2.08 5.72 -9.61
CA GLU A 144 -3.19 5.39 -10.51
C GLU A 144 -3.23 3.89 -10.82
N ALA A 145 -2.07 3.22 -10.83
CA ALA A 145 -1.97 1.78 -11.03
C ALA A 145 -2.77 1.00 -9.97
N LEU A 146 -2.97 1.53 -8.76
CA LEU A 146 -3.79 0.89 -7.73
C LEU A 146 -5.24 0.66 -8.23
N GLY A 147 -5.79 1.60 -9.01
CA GLY A 147 -7.11 1.50 -9.62
C GLY A 147 -7.27 0.34 -10.61
N ALA A 148 -6.16 -0.13 -11.18
CA ALA A 148 -6.12 -1.25 -12.11
C ALA A 148 -5.99 -2.62 -11.42
N LEU A 149 -5.78 -2.67 -10.10
CA LEU A 149 -5.55 -3.91 -9.35
C LEU A 149 -6.83 -4.75 -9.19
N ASN A 150 -6.67 -6.07 -9.12
CA ASN A 150 -7.70 -7.08 -8.84
C ASN A 150 -8.98 -7.04 -9.69
N ARG A 151 -8.87 -6.63 -10.96
CA ARG A 151 -9.98 -6.61 -11.93
C ARG A 151 -10.20 -7.95 -12.65
N TRP A 152 -9.55 -9.01 -12.19
CA TRP A 152 -9.54 -10.34 -12.81
C TRP A 152 -10.10 -11.44 -11.90
N PRO A 153 -10.59 -12.56 -12.47
CA PRO A 153 -10.97 -13.73 -11.70
C PRO A 153 -9.81 -14.28 -10.86
N GLY A 154 -10.09 -14.71 -9.64
CA GLY A 154 -9.07 -15.21 -8.71
C GLY A 154 -8.35 -14.13 -7.92
N ARG A 155 -8.29 -12.88 -8.40
CA ARG A 155 -7.79 -11.70 -7.67
C ARG A 155 -6.40 -11.95 -7.05
N THR A 156 -6.23 -11.78 -5.75
CA THR A 156 -4.98 -12.06 -5.01
C THR A 156 -4.64 -13.55 -4.92
N GLY A 157 -5.58 -14.43 -5.25
CA GLY A 157 -5.42 -15.89 -5.22
C GLY A 157 -4.60 -16.46 -6.38
N VAL A 158 -4.18 -15.64 -7.35
CA VAL A 158 -3.32 -16.07 -8.45
C VAL A 158 -1.83 -15.98 -8.08
N PRO A 159 -0.94 -16.81 -8.64
CA PRO A 159 0.50 -16.72 -8.39
C PRO A 159 1.10 -15.35 -8.75
N ILE A 160 2.17 -14.93 -8.08
CA ILE A 160 2.75 -13.57 -8.21
C ILE A 160 3.12 -13.16 -9.65
N ALA A 161 3.68 -14.06 -10.45
CA ALA A 161 3.98 -13.79 -11.87
C ALA A 161 2.71 -13.46 -12.66
N GLU A 162 1.65 -14.24 -12.44
CA GLU A 162 0.36 -14.03 -13.06
C GLU A 162 -0.34 -12.77 -12.50
N TYR A 163 -0.18 -12.49 -11.21
CA TYR A 163 -0.73 -11.30 -10.56
C TYR A 163 -0.16 -10.02 -11.19
N LEU A 164 1.16 -9.95 -11.38
CA LEU A 164 1.82 -8.82 -12.05
C LEU A 164 1.45 -8.74 -13.54
N ASN A 165 1.42 -9.86 -14.27
CA ASN A 165 0.98 -9.89 -15.68
C ASN A 165 -0.43 -9.31 -15.85
N ARG A 166 -1.37 -9.76 -15.02
CA ARG A 166 -2.76 -9.29 -15.06
C ARG A 166 -2.88 -7.82 -14.67
N TRP A 167 -2.07 -7.38 -13.72
CA TRP A 167 -2.03 -5.98 -13.33
C TRP A 167 -1.51 -5.08 -14.45
N GLU A 168 -0.41 -5.45 -15.12
CA GLU A 168 0.12 -4.72 -16.28
C GLU A 168 -0.90 -4.68 -17.43
N ALA A 169 -1.55 -5.80 -17.74
CA ALA A 169 -2.59 -5.86 -18.76
C ALA A 169 -3.79 -4.96 -18.41
N SER A 170 -4.21 -4.96 -17.14
CA SER A 170 -5.28 -4.10 -16.63
C SER A 170 -4.90 -2.61 -16.71
N CYS A 171 -3.63 -2.27 -16.42
CA CYS A 171 -3.13 -0.90 -16.61
C CYS A 171 -3.23 -0.48 -18.08
N ALA A 172 -2.83 -1.35 -19.02
CA ALA A 172 -2.92 -1.07 -20.45
C ALA A 172 -4.37 -0.88 -20.93
N GLU A 173 -5.31 -1.71 -20.47
CA GLU A 173 -6.74 -1.58 -20.78
C GLU A 173 -7.32 -0.24 -20.30
N LEU A 174 -6.95 0.18 -19.09
CA LEU A 174 -7.43 1.41 -18.46
C LEU A 174 -6.64 2.65 -18.85
N GLN A 175 -5.60 2.51 -19.68
CA GLN A 175 -4.65 3.58 -20.00
C GLN A 175 -3.97 4.19 -18.75
N ALA A 176 -3.81 3.39 -17.69
CA ALA A 176 -3.07 3.75 -16.49
C ALA A 176 -1.57 3.45 -16.65
N SER A 177 -0.72 4.13 -15.89
CA SER A 177 0.73 3.91 -15.91
C SER A 177 1.09 2.49 -15.39
N PRO A 178 1.79 1.64 -16.17
CA PRO A 178 2.23 0.33 -15.72
C PRO A 178 3.53 0.39 -14.88
N ARG A 179 4.02 1.59 -14.54
CA ARG A 179 5.34 1.78 -13.93
C ARG A 179 5.50 0.95 -12.64
N LEU A 180 4.48 0.93 -11.78
CA LEU A 180 4.57 0.25 -10.50
C LEU A 180 4.64 -1.29 -10.62
N PRO A 181 3.73 -1.99 -11.33
CA PRO A 181 3.85 -3.43 -11.52
C PRO A 181 5.17 -3.83 -12.21
N VAL A 182 5.61 -3.07 -13.23
CA VAL A 182 6.90 -3.31 -13.90
C VAL A 182 8.05 -3.17 -12.92
N ARG A 183 8.07 -2.11 -12.11
CA ARG A 183 9.10 -1.87 -11.10
C ARG A 183 9.16 -2.98 -10.06
N LEU A 184 8.02 -3.48 -9.60
CA LEU A 184 7.95 -4.57 -8.63
C LEU A 184 8.40 -5.90 -9.23
N ARG A 185 8.08 -6.16 -10.50
CA ARG A 185 8.59 -7.32 -11.24
C ARG A 185 10.12 -7.31 -11.31
N GLU A 186 10.69 -6.18 -11.71
CA GLU A 186 12.14 -6.00 -11.78
C GLU A 186 12.79 -6.12 -10.41
N LEU A 187 12.22 -5.47 -9.39
CA LEU A 187 12.77 -5.48 -8.02
C LEU A 187 12.83 -6.90 -7.42
N LEU A 188 11.80 -7.70 -7.67
CA LEU A 188 11.65 -9.04 -7.09
C LEU A 188 12.15 -10.16 -8.02
N HIS A 189 12.66 -9.81 -9.21
CA HIS A 189 13.05 -10.76 -10.27
C HIS A 189 11.97 -11.81 -10.59
N ILE A 190 10.71 -11.36 -10.71
CA ILE A 190 9.59 -12.25 -11.06
C ILE A 190 9.56 -12.47 -12.58
N ALA A 191 9.60 -13.74 -12.98
CA ALA A 191 9.50 -14.16 -14.38
C ALA A 191 8.13 -13.85 -15.00
#